data_AF-A0A2W0FSG7-F1
#
_entry.id   AF-A0A2W0FSG7-F1
#
_cell.length_a   1.000
_cell.length_b   1.000
_cell.length_c   1.000
_cell.angle_alpha   90.00
_cell.angle_beta   90.00
_cell.angle_gamma   90.00
#
_symmetry.space_group_name_H-M   'P 1'
#
loop_
_entity.id
_entity.type
_entity.pdbx_description
1 polymer ?
#
loop_
_entity_poly.entity_id
_entity_poly.type
_entity_poly.pdbx_seq_one_letter_code
_entity_poly.pdbx_strand_id
1 'polypeptide(L)'
;LGVKRPTELQRDQLLFGVSVPLPLFDRNQGNLLEALKREDKARDELQALNIRVSTDVLQARERLESIRREVDVLQQDVLPGAKSAYDAATVGFENGKFNFLEVLDAQRTYFAAKSQYLKALAEAHRTAADIDRVLGESGANATQPANKE
;
A
#
# COMPACT_ATOMS: atom_id res chain seq x y z
N LEU A 1 -83.06 -44.06 5.80
CA LEU A 1 -83.94 -43.09 5.09
C LEU A 1 -84.33 -42.01 6.08
N GLY A 2 -83.84 -40.78 5.89
CA GLY A 2 -84.13 -39.64 6.77
C GLY A 2 -84.04 -38.36 5.95
N VAL A 3 -85.20 -37.84 5.58
CA VAL A 3 -85.38 -36.67 4.71
C VAL A 3 -85.02 -35.38 5.45
N LYS A 4 -84.01 -34.65 4.97
CA LYS A 4 -83.76 -33.26 5.35
C LYS A 4 -84.78 -32.36 4.66
N ARG A 5 -85.46 -31.52 5.43
CA ARG A 5 -86.30 -30.43 4.92
C ARG A 5 -85.39 -29.27 4.51
N PRO A 6 -85.58 -28.66 3.33
CA PRO A 6 -84.82 -27.47 2.94
C PRO A 6 -85.53 -26.25 3.52
N THR A 7 -84.78 -25.41 4.24
CA THR A 7 -85.24 -24.05 4.52
C THR A 7 -84.25 -23.11 3.86
N GLU A 8 -84.79 -22.41 2.88
CA GLU A 8 -84.23 -21.26 2.19
C GLU A 8 -83.57 -20.31 3.19
N LEU A 9 -82.32 -19.95 2.94
CA LEU A 9 -81.91 -18.57 2.73
C LEU A 9 -80.45 -18.57 2.28
N GLN A 10 -80.32 -18.30 0.99
CA GLN A 10 -79.12 -17.95 0.26
C GLN A 10 -78.21 -17.06 1.12
N ARG A 11 -77.05 -17.60 1.50
CA ARG A 11 -75.85 -16.82 1.78
C ARG A 11 -74.66 -17.76 1.73
N ASP A 12 -74.06 -17.86 0.56
CA ASP A 12 -72.69 -18.35 0.42
C ASP A 12 -71.80 -17.34 1.14
N GLN A 13 -71.55 -17.58 2.43
CA GLN A 13 -70.66 -16.75 3.21
C GLN A 13 -69.23 -17.22 2.94
N LEU A 14 -68.62 -16.64 1.90
CA LEU A 14 -67.18 -16.80 1.66
C LEU A 14 -66.43 -16.03 2.75
N LEU A 15 -65.95 -16.77 3.75
CA LEU A 15 -65.09 -16.26 4.80
C LEU A 15 -63.67 -16.07 4.23
N PHE A 16 -63.30 -14.84 3.89
CA PHE A 16 -61.91 -14.48 3.57
C PHE A 16 -61.23 -13.99 4.84
N GLY A 17 -60.46 -14.87 5.49
CA GLY A 17 -59.60 -14.49 6.62
C GLY A 17 -58.25 -14.01 6.11
N VAL A 18 -57.92 -12.73 6.31
CA VAL A 18 -56.54 -12.22 6.12
C VAL A 18 -55.82 -12.35 7.46
N SER A 19 -54.90 -13.30 7.56
CA SER A 19 -54.02 -13.43 8.72
C SER A 19 -52.79 -12.55 8.51
N VAL A 20 -52.63 -11.51 9.33
CA VAL A 20 -51.39 -10.73 9.40
C VAL A 20 -50.66 -11.19 10.65
N PRO A 21 -49.54 -11.94 10.54
CA PRO A 21 -48.74 -12.29 11.69
C PRO A 21 -48.12 -11.02 12.25
N LEU A 22 -48.54 -10.61 13.45
CA LEU A 22 -47.91 -9.52 14.20
C LEU A 22 -46.76 -10.11 15.03
N PRO A 23 -45.48 -9.88 14.68
CA PRO A 23 -44.37 -10.36 15.48
C PRO A 23 -44.28 -9.55 16.78
N LEU A 24 -44.94 -10.01 17.84
CA LEU A 24 -44.95 -9.34 19.13
C LEU A 24 -43.61 -9.46 19.88
N PHE A 25 -42.78 -10.45 19.53
CA PHE A 25 -41.51 -10.75 20.20
C PHE A 25 -40.27 -10.73 19.29
N ASP A 26 -40.42 -10.93 17.98
CA ASP A 26 -39.28 -10.96 17.03
C ASP A 26 -39.20 -9.65 16.24
N ARG A 27 -38.49 -8.68 16.81
CA ARG A 27 -38.37 -7.32 16.26
C ARG A 27 -37.18 -7.18 15.28
N ASN A 28 -36.61 -8.26 14.76
CA ASN A 28 -35.40 -8.23 13.90
C ASN A 28 -34.24 -7.40 14.48
N GLN A 29 -34.22 -7.18 15.80
CA GLN A 29 -33.25 -6.31 16.49
C GLN A 29 -31.82 -6.82 16.32
N GLY A 30 -31.64 -8.15 16.21
CA GLY A 30 -30.35 -8.77 15.92
C GLY A 30 -29.83 -8.41 14.53
N ASN A 31 -30.66 -8.50 13.49
CA ASN A 31 -30.27 -8.14 12.12
C ASN A 31 -29.97 -6.65 11.98
N LEU A 32 -30.75 -5.78 12.65
CA LEU A 32 -30.48 -4.34 12.70
C LEU A 32 -29.16 -4.05 13.42
N LEU A 33 -28.93 -4.68 14.57
CA LEU A 33 -27.69 -4.53 15.32
C LEU A 33 -26.49 -5.04 14.50
N GLU A 34 -26.63 -6.16 13.80
CA GLU A 34 -25.61 -6.71 12.92
C GLU A 34 -25.30 -5.77 11.74
N ALA A 35 -26.32 -5.18 11.12
CA ALA A 35 -26.14 -4.20 10.06
C ALA A 35 -25.39 -2.95 10.56
N LEU A 36 -25.77 -2.41 11.73
CA LEU A 36 -25.07 -1.29 12.36
C LEU A 36 -23.61 -1.65 12.71
N LYS A 37 -23.36 -2.87 13.21
CA LYS A 37 -21.99 -3.33 13.49
C LYS A 37 -21.15 -3.55 12.23
N ARG A 38 -21.75 -3.96 11.11
CA ARG A 38 -21.07 -4.01 9.81
C ARG A 38 -20.72 -2.61 9.30
N GLU A 39 -21.59 -1.63 9.49
CA GLU A 39 -21.30 -0.23 9.17
C GLU A 39 -20.15 0.33 10.02
N ASP A 40 -20.20 0.14 11.34
CA ASP A 40 -19.13 0.55 12.26
C ASP A 40 -17.79 -0.09 11.85
N LYS A 41 -17.79 -1.41 11.59
CA LYS A 41 -16.61 -2.14 11.14
C LYS A 41 -16.04 -1.57 9.84
N ALA A 42 -16.88 -1.29 8.85
CA ALA A 42 -16.44 -0.73 7.57
C ALA A 42 -15.83 0.67 7.74
N ARG A 43 -16.36 1.49 8.66
CA ARG A 43 -15.78 2.79 9.02
C ARG A 43 -14.40 2.65 9.65
N ASP A 44 -14.27 1.75 10.62
CA ASP A 44 -12.99 1.49 11.30
C ASP A 44 -11.94 0.95 10.33
N GLU A 45 -12.32 0.06 9.42
CA GLU A 45 -11.44 -0.47 8.37
C GLU A 45 -10.98 0.64 7.41
N LEU A 46 -11.87 1.54 7.01
CA LEU A 46 -11.53 2.70 6.16
C LEU A 46 -10.56 3.63 6.89
N GLN A 47 -10.81 3.95 8.16
CA GLN A 47 -9.92 4.78 8.95
C GLN A 47 -8.53 4.14 9.11
N ALA A 48 -8.48 2.84 9.41
CA ALA A 48 -7.23 2.10 9.51
C ALA A 48 -6.47 2.08 8.19
N LEU A 49 -7.17 1.92 7.05
CA LEU A 49 -6.57 1.97 5.72
C LEU A 49 -5.98 3.35 5.42
N ASN A 50 -6.70 4.43 5.71
CA ASN A 50 -6.22 5.79 5.50
C ASN A 50 -4.94 6.07 6.30
N ILE A 51 -4.89 5.66 7.57
CA ILE A 51 -3.70 5.80 8.41
C ILE A 51 -2.54 5.00 7.85
N ARG A 52 -2.79 3.76 7.41
CA ARG A 52 -1.77 2.88 6.81
C ARG A 52 -1.18 3.49 5.54
N VAL A 53 -2.03 3.89 4.59
CA VAL A 53 -1.57 4.48 3.32
C VAL A 53 -0.77 5.76 3.57
N SER A 54 -1.22 6.63 4.48
CA SER A 54 -0.47 7.84 4.85
C SER A 54 0.91 7.53 5.42
N THR A 55 0.98 6.52 6.30
CA THR A 55 2.24 6.05 6.90
C THR A 55 3.18 5.47 5.85
N ASP A 56 2.67 4.61 4.96
CA ASP A 56 3.45 3.95 3.92
C ASP A 56 4.06 4.99 2.96
N VAL A 57 3.29 6.00 2.57
CA VAL A 57 3.77 7.10 1.71
C VAL A 57 4.86 7.90 2.41
N LEU A 58 4.67 8.24 3.69
CA LEU A 58 5.67 8.98 4.47
C LEU A 58 6.97 8.19 4.58
N GLN A 59 6.90 6.90 4.92
CA GLN A 59 8.07 6.03 5.03
C GLN A 59 8.81 5.90 3.70
N ALA A 60 8.07 5.74 2.59
CA ALA A 60 8.67 5.62 1.27
C ALA A 60 9.39 6.92 0.87
N ARG A 61 8.80 8.09 1.17
CA ARG A 61 9.43 9.40 0.93
C ARG A 61 10.72 9.56 1.73
N GLU A 62 10.69 9.30 3.04
CA GLU A 62 11.87 9.40 3.90
C GLU A 62 13.00 8.47 3.43
N ARG A 63 12.65 7.25 2.99
CA ARG A 63 13.62 6.32 2.41
C ARG A 63 14.27 6.88 1.15
N LEU A 64 13.48 7.44 0.23
CA LEU A 64 14.00 8.06 -0.99
C LEU A 64 14.92 9.24 -0.68
N GLU A 65 14.54 10.10 0.26
CA GLU A 65 15.37 11.24 0.69
C GLU A 65 16.68 10.79 1.35
N SER A 66 16.67 9.71 2.13
CA SER A 66 17.88 9.12 2.70
C SER A 66 18.85 8.65 1.61
N ILE A 67 18.36 7.91 0.62
CA ILE A 67 19.21 7.38 -0.46
C ILE A 67 19.73 8.54 -1.35
N ARG A 68 18.91 9.56 -1.63
CA ARG A 68 19.36 10.74 -2.38
C ARG A 68 20.50 11.46 -1.67
N ARG A 69 20.41 11.64 -0.36
CA ARG A 69 21.51 12.21 0.44
C ARG A 69 22.77 11.36 0.37
N GLU A 70 22.64 10.02 0.41
CA GLU A 70 23.78 9.12 0.25
C GLU A 70 24.44 9.28 -1.13
N VAL A 71 23.65 9.35 -2.20
CA VAL A 71 24.13 9.61 -3.56
C VAL A 71 24.88 10.94 -3.65
N ASP A 72 24.34 12.01 -3.06
CA ASP A 72 24.96 13.33 -3.06
C ASP A 72 26.32 13.32 -2.34
N VAL A 73 26.40 12.71 -1.15
CA VAL A 73 27.67 12.59 -0.40
C VAL A 73 28.70 11.78 -1.20
N LEU A 74 28.27 10.68 -1.82
CA LEU A 74 29.16 9.86 -2.65
C LEU A 74 29.69 10.64 -3.85
N GLN A 75 28.82 11.45 -4.49
CA GLN A 75 29.17 12.23 -5.68
C GLN A 75 30.05 13.44 -5.37
N GLN A 76 29.76 14.16 -4.29
CA GLN A 76 30.39 15.44 -3.98
C GLN A 76 31.66 15.29 -3.15
N ASP A 77 31.71 14.31 -2.25
CA ASP A 77 32.81 14.19 -1.29
C ASP A 77 33.68 12.95 -1.57
N VAL A 78 33.06 11.77 -1.59
CA VAL A 78 33.80 10.50 -1.58
C VAL A 78 34.48 10.23 -2.92
N LEU A 79 33.74 10.35 -4.03
CA LEU A 79 34.25 10.04 -5.36
C LEU A 79 35.36 11.02 -5.79
N PRO A 80 35.22 12.35 -5.62
CA PRO A 80 36.29 13.29 -5.92
C PRO A 80 37.50 13.11 -5.01
N GLY A 81 37.30 12.84 -3.71
CA GLY A 81 38.39 12.57 -2.77
C GLY A 81 39.19 11.32 -3.15
N ALA A 82 38.52 10.21 -3.46
CA ALA A 82 39.18 8.98 -3.88
C ALA A 82 39.88 9.14 -5.24
N LYS A 83 39.30 9.92 -6.17
CA LYS A 83 39.95 10.26 -7.43
C LYS A 83 41.22 11.08 -7.21
N SER A 84 41.15 12.11 -6.38
CA SER A 84 42.31 12.96 -6.06
C SER A 84 43.44 12.15 -5.41
N ALA A 85 43.11 11.20 -4.55
CA ALA A 85 44.09 10.30 -3.93
C ALA A 85 44.77 9.40 -4.98
N TYR A 86 44.00 8.84 -5.92
CA TYR A 86 44.55 8.06 -7.02
C TYR A 86 45.46 8.88 -7.95
N ASP A 87 45.03 10.09 -8.31
CA ASP A 87 45.81 10.99 -9.15
C ASP A 87 47.13 11.39 -8.43
N ALA A 88 47.06 11.70 -7.13
CA ALA A 88 48.24 12.02 -6.32
C ALA A 88 49.20 10.83 -6.15
N ALA A 89 48.67 9.62 -5.93
CA ALA A 89 49.47 8.41 -5.85
C ALA A 89 50.20 8.14 -7.17
N THR A 90 49.51 8.33 -8.30
CA THR A 90 50.07 8.18 -9.65
C THR A 90 51.22 9.15 -9.88
N VAL A 91 51.02 10.44 -9.59
CA VAL A 91 52.09 11.45 -9.71
C VAL A 91 53.24 11.13 -8.75
N GLY A 92 52.96 10.70 -7.53
CA GLY A 92 54.00 10.32 -6.57
C GLY A 92 54.84 9.13 -7.04
N PHE A 93 54.23 8.14 -7.69
CA PHE A 93 54.93 7.01 -8.29
C PHE A 93 55.81 7.44 -9.48
N GLU A 94 55.30 8.28 -10.38
CA GLU A 94 56.07 8.83 -11.51
C GLU A 94 57.30 9.62 -11.04
N ASN A 95 57.20 10.26 -9.87
CA ASN A 95 58.29 11.00 -9.24
C ASN A 95 59.15 10.15 -8.28
N GLY A 96 58.91 8.83 -8.20
CA GLY A 96 59.64 7.90 -7.33
C GLY A 96 59.40 8.06 -5.83
N LYS A 97 58.39 8.85 -5.41
CA LYS A 97 58.02 9.09 -4.00
C LYS A 97 57.10 8.00 -3.44
N PHE A 98 56.35 7.33 -4.29
CA PHE A 98 55.46 6.22 -3.93
C PHE A 98 55.80 4.97 -4.72
N ASN A 99 55.46 3.80 -4.17
CA ASN A 99 55.60 2.53 -4.85
C ASN A 99 54.34 2.22 -5.69
N PHE A 100 54.46 1.27 -6.62
CA PHE A 100 53.33 0.90 -7.50
C PHE A 100 52.14 0.28 -6.75
N LEU A 101 52.36 -0.38 -5.61
CA LEU A 101 51.28 -0.96 -4.81
C LEU A 101 50.40 0.13 -4.17
N GLU A 102 50.96 1.28 -3.81
CA GLU A 102 50.19 2.43 -3.31
C GLU A 102 49.28 3.00 -4.41
N VAL A 103 49.73 3.02 -5.66
CA VAL A 103 48.90 3.41 -6.81
C VAL A 103 47.74 2.42 -7.00
N LEU A 104 48.01 1.12 -6.89
CA LEU A 104 46.99 0.08 -7.01
C LEU A 104 45.96 0.15 -5.88
N ASP A 105 46.39 0.45 -4.65
CA ASP A 105 45.48 0.59 -3.52
C ASP A 105 44.58 1.83 -3.65
N ALA A 106 45.15 2.96 -4.08
CA ALA A 106 44.39 4.17 -4.38
C ALA A 106 43.42 3.96 -5.55
N GLN A 107 43.84 3.25 -6.59
CA GLN A 107 42.99 2.87 -7.72
C GLN A 107 41.82 1.99 -7.26
N ARG A 108 42.11 0.98 -6.44
CA ARG A 108 41.09 0.08 -5.87
C ARG A 108 40.08 0.88 -5.05
N THR A 109 40.54 1.81 -4.23
CA THR A 109 39.69 2.69 -3.41
C THR A 109 38.79 3.56 -4.28
N TYR A 110 39.33 4.16 -5.35
CA TYR A 110 38.54 4.95 -6.31
C TYR A 110 37.45 4.11 -7.00
N PHE A 111 37.79 2.90 -7.45
CA PHE A 111 36.79 2.02 -8.07
C PHE A 111 35.75 1.51 -7.07
N ALA A 112 36.12 1.26 -5.81
CA ALA A 112 35.18 0.91 -4.76
C ALA A 112 34.17 2.05 -4.50
N ALA A 113 34.66 3.30 -4.38
CA ALA A 113 33.81 4.48 -4.24
C ALA A 113 32.87 4.65 -5.45
N LYS A 114 33.38 4.47 -6.68
CA LYS A 114 32.56 4.53 -7.89
C LYS A 114 31.48 3.44 -7.93
N SER A 115 31.82 2.21 -7.52
CA SER A 115 30.85 1.11 -7.43
C SER A 115 29.75 1.42 -6.41
N GLN A 116 30.11 1.95 -5.25
CA GLN A 116 29.16 2.35 -4.21
C GLN A 116 28.23 3.47 -4.71
N TYR A 117 28.77 4.49 -5.38
CA TYR A 117 27.99 5.56 -6.00
C TYR A 117 26.95 5.01 -6.99
N LEU A 118 27.36 4.14 -7.92
CA LEU A 118 26.46 3.55 -8.91
C LEU A 118 25.38 2.68 -8.26
N LYS A 119 25.72 1.95 -7.20
CA LYS A 119 24.75 1.14 -6.44
C LYS A 119 23.72 2.02 -5.74
N ALA A 120 24.15 3.07 -5.06
CA ALA A 120 23.24 4.02 -4.40
C ALA A 120 22.33 4.73 -5.41
N LEU A 121 22.88 5.11 -6.58
CA LEU A 121 22.11 5.71 -7.66
C LEU A 121 21.04 4.76 -8.21
N ALA A 122 21.40 3.50 -8.43
CA ALA A 122 20.45 2.47 -8.86
C ALA A 122 19.35 2.24 -7.80
N GLU A 123 19.71 2.24 -6.52
CA GLU A 123 18.75 2.11 -5.43
C GLU A 123 17.80 3.31 -5.33
N ALA A 124 18.29 4.53 -5.59
CA ALA A 124 17.47 5.74 -5.63
C ALA A 124 16.40 5.64 -6.73
N HIS A 125 16.81 5.23 -7.94
CA HIS A 125 15.88 5.03 -9.06
C HIS A 125 14.88 3.92 -8.80
N ARG A 126 15.31 2.80 -8.20
CA ARG A 126 14.43 1.70 -7.83
C ARG A 126 13.39 2.13 -6.81
N THR A 127 13.82 2.85 -5.77
CA THR A 127 12.91 3.34 -4.72
C THR A 127 11.91 4.35 -5.26
N ALA A 128 12.32 5.22 -6.19
CA ALA A 128 11.40 6.12 -6.88
C ALA A 128 10.34 5.35 -7.69
N ALA A 129 10.76 4.35 -8.47
CA ALA A 129 9.83 3.49 -9.22
C ALA A 129 8.88 2.69 -8.32
N ASP A 130 9.36 2.25 -7.14
CA ASP A 130 8.52 1.56 -6.15
C ASP A 130 7.43 2.48 -5.58
N ILE A 131 7.74 3.76 -5.34
CA ILE A 131 6.74 4.78 -4.94
C ILE A 131 5.71 4.98 -6.04
N ASP A 132 6.15 5.17 -7.29
CA ASP A 132 5.26 5.36 -8.43
C ASP A 132 4.32 4.16 -8.62
N ARG A 133 4.82 2.93 -8.40
CA ARG A 133 4.03 1.70 -8.44
C ARG A 133 2.96 1.68 -7.34
N VAL A 134 3.31 2.00 -6.09
CA VAL A 134 2.36 2.02 -4.96
C VAL A 134 1.27 3.07 -5.18
N LEU A 135 1.64 4.26 -5.69
CA LEU A 135 0.69 5.31 -6.02
C LEU A 135 -0.21 4.92 -7.22
N GLY A 136 0.36 4.26 -8.23
CA GLY A 136 -0.37 3.77 -9.41
C GLY A 136 -1.36 2.63 -9.10
N GLU A 137 -0.97 1.66 -8.26
CA GLU A 137 -1.86 0.59 -7.77
C GLU A 137 -2.99 1.14 -6.90
N SER A 138 -2.72 2.16 -6.08
CA SER A 138 -3.74 2.82 -5.26
C SER A 138 -4.81 3.52 -6.12
N GLY A 139 -4.41 4.13 -7.25
CA GLY A 139 -5.35 4.75 -8.20
C GLY A 139 -6.17 3.73 -8.99
N ALA A 140 -5.60 2.59 -9.34
CA ALA A 140 -6.30 1.53 -10.09
C ALA A 140 -7.40 0.84 -9.25
N ASN A 141 -7.15 0.60 -7.96
CA ASN A 141 -8.12 -0.04 -7.06
C ASN A 141 -9.30 0.87 -6.66
N ALA A 142 -9.19 2.19 -6.84
CA ALA A 142 -10.28 3.13 -6.57
C ALA A 142 -11.42 3.08 -7.61
N THR A 143 -11.23 2.39 -8.75
CA THR A 143 -12.17 2.39 -9.89
C THR A 143 -12.94 1.08 -10.06
N GLN A 144 -13.13 0.29 -8.99
CA GLN A 144 -13.99 -0.89 -9.06
C GLN A 144 -15.33 -0.61 -8.35
N PRO A 145 -16.32 0.03 -9.00
CA PRO A 145 -17.70 -0.05 -8.52
C PRO A 145 -18.16 -1.49 -8.73
N ALA A 146 -18.15 -2.28 -7.66
CA ALA A 146 -18.82 -3.56 -7.61
C ALA A 146 -20.34 -3.32 -7.61
N ASN A 147 -20.87 -2.94 -8.76
CA ASN A 147 -22.24 -3.23 -9.12
C ASN A 147 -22.33 -4.72 -9.40
N LYS A 148 -23.10 -5.46 -8.59
CA LYS A 148 -23.88 -6.62 -9.01
C LYS A 148 -24.91 -6.96 -7.91
N GLU A 149 -26.15 -6.61 -8.26
CA GLU A 149 -27.45 -7.25 -7.96
C GLU A 149 -27.88 -7.46 -6.50
#